data_AF-A0A754B6D4-F1
#
_entry.id   AF-A0A754B6D4-F1
#
_cell.length_a   1.000
_cell.length_b   1.000
_cell.length_c   1.000
_cell.angle_alpha   90.00
_cell.angle_beta   90.00
_cell.angle_gamma   90.00
#
_symmetry.space_group_name_H-M   'P 1'
#
loop_
_entity.id
_entity.type
_entity.pdbx_description
1 polymer ?
#
loop_
_entity_poly.entity_id
_entity_poly.type
_entity_poly.pdbx_seq_one_letter_code
_entity_poly.pdbx_strand_id
1 'polypeptide(L)' 'MHTLTPQEIIIALNELGLTQTDIKDRTGISQASLSRIYSGRNGDPRLSVVRTLEALYQEVIAKTRA' A
#
# COMPACT_ATOMS: atom_id res chain seq x y z
N MET A 1 -11.69 -6.83 -7.68
CA MET A 1 -10.23 -6.61 -7.69
C MET A 1 -10.02 -5.18 -8.11
N HIS A 2 -9.32 -4.38 -7.32
CA HIS A 2 -8.96 -3.02 -7.75
C HIS A 2 -7.94 -3.12 -8.88
N THR A 3 -8.02 -2.18 -9.83
CA THR A 3 -7.16 -2.12 -11.02
C THR A 3 -5.74 -1.64 -10.72
N LEU A 4 -5.48 -1.21 -9.49
CA LEU A 4 -4.21 -0.64 -9.06
C LEU A 4 -3.18 -1.72 -8.75
N THR A 5 -1.98 -1.55 -9.28
CA THR A 5 -0.77 -2.27 -8.88
C THR A 5 -0.40 -1.94 -7.43
N PRO A 6 0.43 -2.77 -6.76
CA PRO A 6 0.92 -2.46 -5.41
C PRO A 6 1.65 -1.12 -5.31
N GLN A 7 2.35 -0.70 -6.37
CA GLN A 7 2.99 0.62 -6.42
C GLN A 7 1.96 1.74 -6.41
N GLU A 8 0.95 1.64 -7.28
CA GLU A 8 -0.14 2.62 -7.36
C GLU A 8 -0.94 2.68 -6.06
N ILE A 9 -1.13 1.55 -5.36
CA ILE A 9 -1.76 1.53 -4.04
C ILE A 9 -0.94 2.35 -3.02
N ILE A 10 0.39 2.19 -2.98
CA ILE A 10 1.23 2.98 -2.06
C ILE A 10 1.17 4.47 -2.42
N ILE A 11 1.20 4.82 -3.72
CA ILE A 11 1.07 6.21 -4.17
C ILE A 11 -0.28 6.80 -3.73
N ALA A 12 -1.38 6.09 -3.97
CA ALA A 12 -2.71 6.55 -3.59
C ALA A 12 -2.86 6.70 -2.06
N LEU A 13 -2.28 5.79 -1.27
CA LEU A 13 -2.25 5.93 0.20
C LEU A 13 -1.46 7.17 0.64
N ASN A 14 -0.35 7.49 -0.05
CA ASN A 14 0.40 8.72 0.21
C ASN A 14 -0.39 9.99 -0.14
N GLU A 15 -1.13 9.98 -1.25
CA GLU A 15 -2.01 11.09 -1.64
C GLU A 15 -3.17 11.29 -0.65
N LEU A 16 -3.57 10.22 0.04
CA LEU A 16 -4.55 10.26 1.14
C LEU A 16 -3.92 10.63 2.49
N GLY A 17 -2.63 11.00 2.51
CA GLY A 17 -1.94 11.55 3.67
C GLY A 17 -1.21 10.53 4.54
N LEU A 18 -1.13 9.25 4.16
CA LEU A 18 -0.35 8.27 4.90
C LEU A 18 1.12 8.31 4.47
N THR A 19 2.04 8.24 5.42
CA THR A 19 3.46 8.00 5.11
C THR A 19 3.75 6.51 4.96
N GLN A 20 4.91 6.15 4.40
CA GLN A 20 5.35 4.74 4.40
C GLN A 20 5.49 4.16 5.81
N THR A 21 5.82 5.00 6.80
CA THR A 21 5.86 4.58 8.21
C THR A 21 4.46 4.22 8.71
N ASP A 22 3.44 5.02 8.39
CA ASP A 22 2.05 4.72 8.75
C ASP A 22 1.57 3.44 8.09
N ILE A 23 1.91 3.23 6.82
CA ILE A 23 1.59 2.00 6.10
C ILE A 23 2.27 0.80 6.78
N LYS A 24 3.55 0.92 7.14
CA LYS A 24 4.30 -0.13 7.85
C LYS A 24 3.62 -0.46 9.19
N ASP A 25 3.29 0.54 9.98
CA ASP A 25 2.69 0.35 11.31
C ASP A 25 1.29 -0.28 11.22
N ARG A 26 0.52 0.02 10.17
CA ARG A 26 -0.82 -0.55 9.95
C ARG A 26 -0.85 -1.93 9.30
N THR A 27 0.18 -2.28 8.53
CA THR A 27 0.20 -3.52 7.73
C THR A 27 1.20 -4.56 8.22
N GLY A 28 2.19 -4.15 9.02
CA GLY A 28 3.35 -4.98 9.36
C GLY A 28 4.33 -5.20 8.21
N ILE A 29 4.08 -4.63 7.01
CA ILE A 29 5.00 -4.73 5.88
C ILE A 29 6.23 -3.88 6.19
N SER A 30 7.43 -4.44 6.07
CA SER A 30 8.66 -3.73 6.41
C SER A 30 8.90 -2.50 5.53
N GLN A 31 9.53 -1.47 6.10
CA GLN A 31 9.90 -0.23 5.39
C GLN A 31 10.71 -0.50 4.12
N ALA A 32 11.64 -1.46 4.16
CA ALA A 32 12.44 -1.85 3.00
C ALA A 32 11.62 -2.53 1.90
N SER A 33 10.54 -3.23 2.26
CA SER A 33 9.61 -3.80 1.27
C SER A 33 8.74 -2.73 0.64
N LEU A 34 8.19 -1.82 1.45
CA LEU A 34 7.40 -0.67 0.96
C LEU A 34 8.23 0.23 0.05
N SER A 35 9.48 0.53 0.44
CA SER A 35 10.40 1.34 -0.36
C SER A 35 10.69 0.70 -1.72
N ARG A 36 10.93 -0.62 -1.78
CA ARG A 36 11.15 -1.34 -3.04
C ARG A 36 9.92 -1.28 -3.94
N ILE A 37 8.73 -1.59 -3.41
CA ILE A 37 7.46 -1.53 -4.16
C ILE A 37 7.22 -0.11 -4.69
N TYR A 38 7.38 0.91 -3.84
CA TYR A 38 7.19 2.31 -4.22
C TYR A 38 8.14 2.75 -5.32
N SER A 39 9.40 2.34 -5.26
CA SER A 39 10.42 2.69 -6.27
C SER A 39 10.26 1.98 -7.62
N GLY A 40 9.34 1.01 -7.72
CA GLY A 40 9.20 0.15 -8.91
C GLY A 40 10.40 -0.77 -9.17
N ARG A 41 11.41 -0.79 -8.29
CA ARG A 41 12.59 -1.68 -8.39
C ARG A 41 12.29 -3.00 -7.69
N ASN A 42 12.06 -4.04 -8.50
CA ASN A 42 11.70 -5.43 -8.21
C ASN A 42 10.20 -5.74 -8.26
N GLY A 43 9.88 -6.62 -9.21
CA GLY A 43 8.68 -6.56 -10.04
C GLY A 43 7.44 -7.30 -9.55
N ASP A 44 7.49 -8.07 -8.46
CA ASP A 44 6.27 -8.69 -7.93
C ASP A 44 6.39 -8.97 -6.43
N PRO A 45 5.74 -8.18 -5.56
CA PRO A 45 5.64 -8.52 -4.16
C PRO A 45 4.84 -9.81 -3.96
N ARG A 46 5.08 -10.51 -2.85
CA ARG A 46 4.32 -11.72 -2.49
C ARG A 46 2.82 -11.40 -2.48
N LEU A 47 1.98 -12.35 -2.89
CA LEU A 47 0.53 -12.18 -2.91
C LEU A 47 -0.03 -11.71 -1.56
N SER A 48 0.52 -12.18 -0.43
CA SER A 48 0.12 -11.71 0.90
C SER A 48 0.33 -10.21 1.08
N VAL A 49 1.45 -9.66 0.60
CA VAL A 49 1.75 -8.22 0.65
C VAL A 49 0.77 -7.44 -0.21
N VAL A 50 0.45 -7.95 -1.41
CA VAL A 50 -0.55 -7.35 -2.30
C VAL A 50 -1.90 -7.27 -1.60
N ARG A 51 -2.38 -8.39 -1.03
CA ARG A 51 -3.67 -8.46 -0.34
C ARG A 51 -3.73 -7.53 0.88
N THR A 52 -2.65 -7.44 1.65
CA THR A 52 -2.59 -6.52 2.79
C THR A 52 -2.64 -5.05 2.35
N LEU A 53 -1.94 -4.68 1.27
CA LEU A 53 -2.01 -3.32 0.72
C LEU A 53 -3.40 -2.99 0.16
N GLU A 54 -4.01 -3.91 -0.58
CA GLU A 54 -5.39 -3.75 -1.08
C GLU A 54 -6.38 -3.54 0.07
N ALA A 55 -6.27 -4.35 1.13
CA ALA A 55 -7.15 -4.26 2.30
C ALA A 55 -7.01 -2.91 3.02
N LEU A 56 -5.77 -2.45 3.24
CA LEU A 56 -5.50 -1.12 3.80
C LEU A 56 -6.12 -0.02 2.93
N TYR A 57 -5.94 -0.10 1.62
CA TYR A 57 -6.50 0.88 0.70
C TYR A 57 -8.03 0.93 0.78
N GLN A 58 -8.70 -0.22 0.81
CA GLN A 58 -10.16 -0.27 0.99
C GLN A 58 -10.61 0.37 2.29
N GLU A 59 -9.90 0.08 3.38
CA GLU A 59 -10.22 0.64 4.70
C GLU A 59 -10.11 2.17 4.70
N VAL A 60 -9.05 2.72 4.09
CA VAL A 60 -8.83 4.18 4.04
C VAL A 60 -9.89 4.85 3.16
N ILE A 61 -10.14 4.37 1.95
CA ILE A 61 -11.13 5.00 1.06
C ILE A 61 -12.55 4.92 1.60
N ALA A 62 -12.90 3.84 2.32
CA ALA A 62 -14.20 3.70 2.95
C ALA A 62 -14.39 4.76 4.06
N LYS A 63 -13.34 5.05 4.83
CA LYS A 63 -13.34 6.09 5.87
C LYS A 63 -13.34 7.50 5.29
N THR A 64 -12.66 7.75 4.17
CA THR A 64 -12.64 9.09 3.53
C THR A 64 -13.98 9.46 2.89
N ARG A 65 -14.80 8.48 2.51
CA ARG A 65 -16.11 8.69 1.88
C ARG A 65 -17.28 8.76 2.87
N ALA A 66 -17.04 8.42 4.13
CA ALA A 66 -18.02 8.48 5.22
C ALA A 66 -17.96 9.86 5.90
#